data_AF-A0A3P7E2A5-F1
#
_entry.id   AF-A0A3P7E2A5-F1
#
_cell.length_a   1.000
_cell.length_b   1.000
_cell.length_c   1.000
_cell.angle_alpha   90.00
_cell.angle_beta   90.00
_cell.angle_gamma   90.00
#
_symmetry.space_group_name_H-M   'P 1'
#
loop_
_entity.id
_entity.type
_entity.pdbx_description
1 polymer ?
#
loop_
_entity_poly.entity_id
_entity_poly.type
_entity_poly.pdbx_seq_one_letter_code
_entity_poly.pdbx_strand_id
1 'polypeptide(L)'
;MYMLIEFIVGRLPWKGLDRKETAVIKQTISNRRLLQGCPKQFGVILEYISLLRYHHRPDYDQIENLFVAAIQRRNIDRKAPFEWGKPKAHEYISHMKAPIKQAALMTTTTKQLVDREEELSSTAEELEATLMEYKIDTTQCT
;
A
#
# COMPACT_ATOMS: atom_id res chain seq x y z
N MET A 1 -14.74 19.67 3.71
CA MET A 1 -14.25 18.36 4.21
C MET A 1 -14.75 17.16 3.43
N TYR A 2 -16.07 16.89 3.37
CA TYR A 2 -16.58 15.68 2.71
C TYR A 2 -16.13 15.48 1.26
N MET A 3 -15.97 16.56 0.48
CA MET A 3 -15.42 16.49 -0.89
C MET A 3 -14.00 15.90 -0.93
N LEU A 4 -13.11 16.37 -0.07
CA LEU A 4 -11.73 15.87 -0.01
C LEU A 4 -11.67 14.41 0.46
N ILE A 5 -12.55 14.04 1.40
CA ILE A 5 -12.68 12.66 1.86
C ILE A 5 -13.15 11.77 0.70
N GLU A 6 -14.11 12.24 -0.10
CA GLU A 6 -14.57 11.51 -1.28
C GLU A 6 -13.47 11.36 -2.33
N PHE A 7 -12.61 12.36 -2.53
CA PHE A 7 -11.48 12.24 -3.47
C PHE A 7 -10.46 11.19 -3.03
N ILE A 8 -10.24 11.02 -1.74
CA ILE A 8 -9.28 10.03 -1.21
C ILE A 8 -9.90 8.62 -1.16
N VAL A 9 -11.14 8.52 -0.67
CA VAL A 9 -11.82 7.23 -0.41
C VAL A 9 -12.57 6.72 -1.65
N GLY A 10 -12.87 7.59 -2.60
CA GLY A 10 -13.59 7.31 -3.85
C GLY A 10 -15.12 7.35 -3.72
N ARG A 11 -15.68 7.06 -2.54
CA ARG A 11 -17.13 7.07 -2.33
C ARG A 11 -17.50 7.46 -0.89
N LEU A 12 -18.58 8.24 -0.76
CA LEU A 12 -19.18 8.56 0.54
C LEU A 12 -20.28 7.55 0.91
N PRO A 13 -20.46 7.23 2.21
CA PRO A 13 -21.43 6.24 2.66
C PRO A 13 -22.90 6.55 2.31
N TRP A 14 -23.26 7.83 2.19
CA TRP A 14 -24.61 8.27 1.82
C TRP A 14 -24.81 8.45 0.30
N LYS A 15 -23.84 8.05 -0.54
CA LYS A 15 -23.94 8.24 -1.99
C LYS A 15 -25.01 7.31 -2.59
N GLY A 16 -26.10 7.92 -3.07
CA GLY A 16 -27.27 7.25 -3.63
C GLY A 16 -28.45 7.12 -2.68
N LEU A 17 -28.36 7.67 -1.46
CA LEU A 17 -29.45 7.67 -0.48
C LEU A 17 -30.33 8.91 -0.61
N ASP A 18 -31.55 8.82 -0.08
CA ASP A 18 -32.46 9.97 -0.02
C ASP A 18 -31.94 11.07 0.92
N ARG A 19 -32.48 12.28 0.78
CA ARG A 19 -32.07 13.46 1.59
C ARG A 19 -32.21 13.20 3.09
N LYS A 20 -33.30 12.53 3.52
CA LYS A 20 -33.57 12.23 4.93
C LYS A 20 -32.54 11.24 5.48
N GLU A 21 -32.28 10.17 4.76
CA GLU A 21 -31.29 9.15 5.13
C GLU A 21 -29.87 9.73 5.15
N THR A 22 -29.52 10.52 4.13
CA THR A 22 -28.23 11.23 4.05
C THR A 22 -27.97 12.09 5.28
N ALA A 23 -28.99 12.80 5.77
CA ALA A 23 -28.88 13.63 6.97
C ALA A 23 -28.60 12.78 8.23
N VAL A 24 -29.33 11.67 8.40
CA VAL A 24 -29.13 10.74 9.53
C VAL A 24 -27.73 10.15 9.50
N ILE A 25 -27.26 9.67 8.34
CA ILE A 25 -25.92 9.09 8.23
C ILE A 25 -24.83 10.14 8.52
N LYS A 26 -24.98 11.38 8.01
CA LYS A 26 -24.01 12.45 8.29
C LYS A 26 -23.90 12.79 9.78
N GLN A 27 -24.97 12.64 10.56
CA GLN A 27 -24.99 12.92 11.99
C GLN A 27 -24.49 11.74 12.85
N THR A 28 -24.70 10.50 12.38
CA THR A 28 -24.44 9.29 13.18
C THR A 28 -23.14 8.58 12.82
N ILE A 29 -22.56 8.85 11.65
CA ILE A 29 -21.32 8.20 11.22
C ILE A 29 -20.15 8.57 12.14
N SER A 30 -19.40 7.57 12.59
CA SER A 30 -18.20 7.81 13.38
C SER A 30 -17.08 8.41 12.53
N ASN A 31 -16.36 9.39 13.09
CA ASN A 31 -15.19 9.99 12.44
C ASN A 31 -14.14 8.93 12.05
N ARG A 32 -13.96 7.88 12.88
CA ARG A 32 -13.07 6.76 12.58
C ARG A 32 -13.43 6.06 11.27
N ARG A 33 -14.72 5.79 11.04
CA ARG A 33 -15.18 5.15 9.81
C ARG A 33 -15.09 6.09 8.62
N LEU A 34 -15.49 7.34 8.80
CA LEU A 34 -15.49 8.35 7.74
C LEU A 34 -14.07 8.67 7.23
N LEU A 35 -13.08 8.70 8.13
CA LEU A 35 -11.71 9.10 7.83
C LEU A 35 -10.78 7.92 7.54
N GLN A 36 -11.31 6.73 7.30
CA GLN A 36 -10.51 5.56 6.95
C GLN A 36 -9.71 5.85 5.66
N GLY A 37 -8.38 5.68 5.72
CA GLY A 37 -7.46 5.99 4.61
C GLY A 37 -6.99 7.46 4.52
N CYS A 38 -7.65 8.37 5.23
CA CYS A 38 -7.26 9.79 5.24
C CYS A 38 -5.99 10.04 6.08
N PRO A 39 -5.18 11.07 5.77
CA PRO A 39 -4.12 11.55 6.67
C PRO A 39 -4.69 11.93 8.04
N LYS A 40 -3.91 11.70 9.12
CA LYS A 40 -4.33 12.02 10.51
C LYS A 40 -4.81 13.45 10.71
N GLN A 41 -4.28 14.40 9.93
CA GLN A 41 -4.63 15.81 9.98
C GLN A 41 -6.10 16.07 9.61
N PHE A 42 -6.71 15.21 8.80
CA PHE A 42 -8.14 15.32 8.50
C PHE A 42 -9.01 15.16 9.75
N GLY A 43 -8.59 14.32 10.70
CA GLY A 43 -9.26 14.16 11.99
C GLY A 43 -9.26 15.45 12.80
N VAL A 44 -8.09 16.08 12.92
CA VAL A 44 -7.91 17.35 13.63
C VAL A 44 -8.75 18.46 12.98
N ILE A 45 -8.74 18.56 11.64
CA ILE A 45 -9.53 19.55 10.91
C ILE A 45 -11.03 19.30 11.11
N LEU A 46 -11.48 18.05 11.03
CA LEU A 46 -12.89 17.71 11.17
C LEU A 46 -13.41 18.01 12.58
N GLU A 47 -12.62 17.71 13.60
CA GLU A 47 -12.91 18.06 15.00
C GLU A 47 -13.01 19.57 15.17
N TYR A 48 -12.03 20.34 14.67
CA TYR A 48 -12.05 21.80 14.71
C TYR A 48 -13.32 22.38 14.06
N ILE A 49 -13.64 21.96 12.83
CA ILE A 49 -14.81 22.44 12.11
C ILE A 49 -16.12 22.09 12.84
N SER A 50 -16.18 20.93 13.51
CA SER A 50 -17.36 20.49 14.26
C SER A 50 -17.63 21.36 15.50
N LEU A 51 -16.62 22.07 16.01
CA LEU A 51 -16.75 22.97 17.15
C LEU A 51 -17.16 24.41 16.76
N LEU A 52 -17.09 24.76 15.47
CA LEU A 52 -17.43 26.09 15.00
C LEU A 52 -18.93 26.35 15.04
N ARG A 53 -19.29 27.55 15.50
CA ARG A 53 -20.66 28.08 15.43
C ARG A 53 -20.78 29.03 14.25
N TYR A 54 -22.03 29.34 13.87
CA TYR A 54 -22.33 30.22 12.73
C TYR A 54 -21.59 31.57 12.74
N HIS A 55 -21.41 32.19 13.91
CA HIS A 55 -20.77 33.49 14.06
C HIS A 55 -19.24 33.41 14.25
N HIS A 56 -18.67 32.21 14.39
CA HIS A 56 -17.22 32.05 14.52
C HIS A 56 -16.58 32.18 13.13
N ARG A 57 -15.53 32.99 13.04
CA ARG A 57 -14.66 33.02 11.87
C ARG A 57 -13.70 31.83 11.94
N PRO A 58 -13.66 30.95 10.93
CA PRO A 58 -12.66 29.89 10.87
C PRO A 58 -11.25 30.45 10.73
N ASP A 59 -10.29 29.83 11.40
CA ASP A 59 -8.86 30.04 11.24
C ASP A 59 -8.38 29.23 10.03
N TYR A 60 -8.37 29.89 8.87
CA TYR A 60 -7.98 29.26 7.62
C TYR A 60 -6.48 28.96 7.57
N ASP A 61 -5.64 29.77 8.23
CA ASP A 61 -4.19 29.57 8.26
C ASP A 61 -3.85 28.29 9.04
N GLN A 62 -4.54 28.04 10.16
CA GLN A 62 -4.41 26.78 10.90
C GLN A 62 -4.81 25.57 10.04
N ILE A 63 -5.93 25.66 9.32
CA ILE A 63 -6.40 24.58 8.43
C ILE A 63 -5.38 24.32 7.31
N GLU A 64 -4.86 25.38 6.67
CA GLU A 64 -3.86 25.27 5.62
C GLU A 64 -2.57 24.59 6.13
N ASN A 65 -2.09 25.02 7.31
CA ASN A 65 -0.90 24.43 7.94
C ASN A 65 -1.07 22.92 8.21
N LEU A 66 -2.26 22.47 8.57
CA LEU A 66 -2.57 21.04 8.71
C LEU A 66 -2.48 20.28 7.38
N PHE A 67 -2.93 20.89 6.27
CA PHE A 67 -2.74 20.30 4.94
C PHE A 67 -1.27 20.29 4.50
N VAL A 68 -0.53 21.38 4.73
CA VAL A 68 0.91 21.44 4.45
C VAL A 68 1.66 20.37 5.23
N ALA A 69 1.35 20.18 6.52
CA ALA A 69 1.92 19.12 7.33
C ALA A 69 1.57 17.71 6.81
N ALA A 70 0.37 17.51 6.24
CA ALA A 70 -0.01 16.25 5.62
C ALA A 70 0.78 15.97 4.32
N ILE A 71 0.99 17.00 3.49
CA ILE A 71 1.80 16.96 2.27
C ILE A 71 3.25 16.62 2.61
N GLN A 72 3.86 17.33 3.56
CA GLN A 72 5.24 17.09 4.02
C GLN A 72 5.41 15.67 4.56
N ARG A 73 4.50 15.21 5.43
CA ARG A 73 4.59 13.86 6.03
C ARG A 73 4.51 12.73 5.00
N ARG A 74 3.82 12.97 3.87
CA ARG A 74 3.67 11.99 2.79
C ARG A 74 4.70 12.19 1.66
N ASN A 75 5.64 13.12 1.81
CA ASN A 75 6.63 13.48 0.79
C ASN A 75 5.99 13.80 -0.57
N ILE A 76 4.84 14.48 -0.57
CA ILE A 76 4.14 14.86 -1.80
C ILE A 76 4.83 16.08 -2.39
N ASP A 77 5.31 15.96 -3.64
CA ASP A 77 5.84 17.09 -4.38
C ASP A 77 4.68 18.00 -4.84
N ARG A 78 4.71 19.26 -4.39
CA ARG A 78 3.71 20.27 -4.75
C ARG A 78 3.78 20.69 -6.22
N LYS A 79 4.91 20.43 -6.89
CA LYS A 79 5.11 20.73 -8.32
C LYS A 79 4.72 19.57 -9.23
N ALA A 80 4.41 18.40 -8.66
CA ALA A 80 3.96 17.25 -9.44
C ALA A 80 2.70 17.62 -10.23
N PRO A 81 2.58 17.15 -11.50
CA PRO A 81 1.34 17.32 -12.25
C PRO A 81 0.19 16.59 -11.56
N PHE A 82 -1.03 17.15 -11.65
CA PHE A 82 -2.25 16.47 -11.26
C PHE A 82 -2.50 15.20 -12.10
N GLU A 83 -3.40 14.33 -11.66
CA GLU A 83 -3.68 13.02 -12.26
C GLU A 83 -4.24 13.13 -13.69
N TRP A 84 -4.98 14.20 -14.00
CA TRP A 84 -5.45 14.50 -15.35
C TRP A 84 -4.41 15.23 -16.23
N GLY A 85 -3.28 15.63 -15.64
CA GLY A 85 -2.17 16.24 -16.37
C GLY A 85 -1.52 15.22 -17.29
N LYS A 86 -1.14 15.65 -18.50
CA LYS A 86 -0.32 14.82 -19.37
C LYS A 86 0.99 14.52 -18.65
N PRO A 87 1.46 13.27 -18.65
CA PRO A 87 2.77 12.98 -18.16
C PRO A 87 3.78 13.85 -18.89
N LYS A 88 4.54 14.69 -18.19
CA LYS A 88 5.82 15.07 -18.77
C LYS A 88 6.56 13.75 -18.88
N ALA A 89 6.80 13.29 -20.11
CA ALA A 89 7.37 11.96 -20.41
C ALA A 89 8.68 11.66 -19.65
N HIS A 90 9.30 12.69 -19.06
CA HIS A 90 10.51 12.65 -18.26
C HIS A 90 10.28 12.57 -16.72
N GLU A 91 9.12 12.94 -16.18
CA GLU A 91 8.95 13.23 -14.74
C GLU A 91 8.36 12.05 -13.92
N TYR A 92 7.93 10.97 -14.58
CA TYR A 92 7.26 9.82 -13.94
C TYR A 92 8.23 8.76 -13.37
N ILE A 93 9.54 9.02 -13.43
CA ILE A 93 10.57 8.10 -12.92
C ILE A 93 11.02 8.47 -11.48
N SER A 94 10.59 9.60 -10.92
CA SER A 94 11.16 10.12 -9.67
C SER A 94 10.52 9.60 -8.37
N HIS A 95 9.21 9.34 -8.34
CA HIS A 95 8.50 8.87 -7.13
C HIS A 95 8.34 7.35 -7.06
N MET A 96 8.75 6.65 -8.12
CA MET A 96 8.95 5.20 -8.16
C MET A 96 10.45 4.86 -8.14
N LYS A 97 11.26 5.58 -7.37
CA LYS A 97 12.47 4.94 -6.82
C LYS A 97 12.03 3.98 -5.72
N ALA A 98 11.48 2.84 -6.13
CA ALA A 98 11.59 1.63 -5.34
C ALA A 98 13.05 1.52 -4.89
N PRO A 99 13.35 1.17 -3.62
CA PRO A 99 14.67 0.68 -3.33
C PRO A 99 14.80 -0.65 -4.08
N ILE A 100 15.29 -0.60 -5.31
CA ILE A 100 15.95 -1.73 -5.98
C ILE A 100 17.27 -1.92 -5.22
N LYS A 101 17.15 -2.39 -3.98
CA LYS A 101 18.20 -3.02 -3.18
C LYS A 101 17.75 -4.41 -2.72
N GLN A 102 16.66 -4.95 -3.28
CA GLN A 102 16.22 -6.33 -3.07
C GLN A 102 16.21 -7.18 -4.35
N ALA A 103 16.40 -6.58 -5.54
CA ALA A 103 16.57 -7.37 -6.77
C ALA A 103 17.88 -8.19 -6.78
N ALA A 104 18.92 -7.73 -6.09
CA ALA A 104 20.16 -8.50 -5.92
C ALA A 104 19.98 -9.72 -4.99
N LEU A 105 19.02 -9.68 -4.05
CA LEU A 105 18.75 -10.81 -3.16
C LEU A 105 18.03 -11.92 -3.92
N MET A 106 17.04 -11.59 -4.76
CA MET A 106 16.29 -12.58 -5.55
C MET A 106 17.15 -13.27 -6.62
N THR A 107 18.09 -12.57 -7.26
CA THR A 107 19.01 -13.22 -8.22
C THR A 107 20.01 -14.16 -7.53
N THR A 108 20.38 -13.87 -6.27
CA THR A 108 21.28 -14.73 -5.51
C THR A 108 20.55 -15.96 -4.98
N THR A 109 19.32 -15.79 -4.46
CA THR A 109 18.49 -16.90 -3.99
C THR A 109 18.10 -17.84 -5.12
N THR A 110 17.79 -17.32 -6.32
CA THR A 110 17.44 -18.19 -7.47
C THR A 110 18.64 -19.01 -7.93
N LYS A 111 19.85 -18.41 -8.01
CA LYS A 111 21.07 -19.16 -8.35
C LYS A 111 21.37 -20.25 -7.30
N GLN A 112 21.29 -19.92 -6.02
CA GLN A 112 21.51 -20.91 -4.95
C GLN A 112 20.48 -22.04 -4.92
N LEU A 113 19.24 -21.80 -5.38
CA LEU A 113 18.23 -22.85 -5.51
C LEU A 113 18.51 -23.76 -6.71
N VAL A 114 18.93 -23.20 -7.85
CA VAL A 114 19.32 -23.98 -9.03
C VAL A 114 20.55 -24.85 -8.72
N ASP A 115 21.58 -24.28 -8.09
CA ASP A 115 22.79 -25.02 -7.70
C ASP A 115 22.44 -26.17 -6.72
N ARG A 116 21.49 -25.94 -5.79
CA ARG A 116 21.00 -26.99 -4.87
C ARG A 116 20.17 -28.08 -5.55
N GLU A 117 19.39 -27.75 -6.57
CA GLU A 117 18.61 -28.74 -7.32
C GLU A 117 19.55 -29.66 -8.13
N GLU A 118 20.63 -29.12 -8.69
CA GLU A 118 21.65 -29.94 -9.38
C GLU A 118 22.38 -30.88 -8.40
N GLU A 119 22.79 -30.39 -7.22
CA GLU A 119 23.39 -31.23 -6.16
C GLU A 119 22.42 -32.31 -5.64
N LEU A 120 21.13 -31.99 -5.50
CA LEU A 120 20.12 -32.97 -5.09
C LEU A 120 19.85 -34.01 -6.18
N SER A 121 19.95 -33.66 -7.46
CA SER A 121 19.81 -34.60 -8.56
C SER A 121 21.00 -35.57 -8.61
N SER A 122 22.24 -35.08 -8.44
CA SER A 122 23.42 -35.95 -8.47
C SER A 122 23.44 -36.90 -7.26
N THR A 123 23.09 -36.42 -6.07
CA THR A 123 23.01 -37.27 -4.87
C THR A 123 21.88 -38.31 -4.96
N ALA A 124 20.78 -37.99 -5.64
CA ALA A 124 19.71 -38.96 -5.92
C ALA A 124 20.18 -40.07 -6.88
N GLU A 125 20.91 -39.72 -7.94
CA GLU A 125 21.50 -40.69 -8.88
C GLU A 125 22.52 -41.60 -8.17
N GLU A 126 23.36 -41.06 -7.28
CA GLU A 126 24.32 -41.83 -6.48
C GLU A 126 23.63 -42.81 -5.50
N LEU A 127 22.56 -42.39 -4.84
CA LEU A 127 21.75 -43.26 -3.99
C LEU A 127 21.07 -44.37 -4.79
N GLU A 128 20.55 -44.06 -5.99
CA GLU A 128 19.94 -45.05 -6.86
C GLU A 128 20.97 -46.07 -7.38
N ALA A 129 22.18 -45.62 -7.74
CA ALA A 129 23.29 -46.50 -8.09
C ALA A 129 23.71 -47.41 -6.92
N THR A 130 23.80 -46.86 -5.70
CA THR A 130 24.14 -47.63 -4.49
C THR A 130 23.03 -48.64 -4.14
N LEU A 131 21.76 -48.29 -4.33
CA LEU A 131 20.61 -49.20 -4.15
C LEU A 131 20.58 -50.30 -5.22
N MET A 132 21.01 -50.02 -6.45
CA MET A 132 21.17 -51.03 -7.50
C MET A 132 22.27 -52.03 -7.12
N GLU A 133 23.43 -51.56 -6.64
CA GLU A 133 24.51 -52.42 -6.16
C GLU A 133 24.06 -53.32 -5.00
N TYR A 134 23.39 -52.77 -3.99
CA TYR A 134 22.91 -53.55 -2.84
C TYR A 134 21.84 -54.60 -3.23
N LYS A 135 20.99 -54.29 -4.22
CA LYS A 135 20.00 -55.26 -4.74
C LYS A 135 20.66 -56.42 -5.47
N ILE A 136 21.77 -56.19 -6.17
CA ILE A 136 22.53 -57.24 -6.85
C ILE A 136 23.15 -58.19 -5.82
N ASP A 137 23.76 -57.66 -4.76
CA ASP A 137 24.40 -58.47 -3.70
C ASP A 137 23.39 -59.31 -2.90
N THR A 138 22.18 -58.80 -2.68
CA THR A 138 21.13 -59.54 -1.97
C THR A 138 20.62 -60.74 -2.78
N THR A 139 20.73 -60.71 -4.10
CA THR A 139 20.28 -61.81 -4.98
C THR A 139 21.30 -62.94 -5.15
N GLN A 140 22.54 -62.79 -4.65
CA GLN A 140 23.60 -63.81 -4.77
C GLN A 140 23.79 -64.69 -3.52
N CYS A 141 22.90 -64.61 -2.51
CA CYS A 141 22.99 -65.38 -1.25
C CYS A 141 21.89 -66.45 -1.04
N THR A 142 21.31 -67.03 -2.11
CA THR A 142 20.47 -68.25 -2.02
C THR A 142 21.08 -69.38 -2.85
#